data_AF-A0A353SBK5-F1
#
_entry.id   AF-A0A353SBK5-F1
#
_cell.length_a   1.000
_cell.length_b   1.000
_cell.length_c   1.000
_cell.angle_alpha   90.00
_cell.angle_beta   90.00
_cell.angle_gamma   90.00
#
_symmetry.space_group_name_H-M   'P 1'
#
loop_
_entity.id
_entity.type
_entity.pdbx_description
1 polymer ?
#
loop_
_entity_poly.entity_id
_entity_poly.type
_entity_poly.pdbx_seq_one_letter_code
_entity_poly.pdbx_strand_id
1 'polypeptide(L)'
;MCIGAFLCAGLCGCDKQNAAAQAAVPGAVAADEPGQEEPLQWHPEDGYICIVFGYGFNNPEFHEDAIKKLQEKYGLEEDGGIIIPLIYPDSLNGRISNIYDIITEHKTKGVILLGAPENTHRTLTKLRAAWQEPAAAEADGTEESQPDVQQPYPIFSFMPQDDILGQESNCDFVLEYERSSSIEEELNQETELLDKTVEQILIRAVRYIDEHKDPLPPDDKLHAHVQTIVGDHKIHRYTDSESGLQAINHFVIEQTQEPLE
;
A
#
# COMPACT_ATOMS: atom_id res chain seq x y z
N MET A 1 47.47 -48.45 -39.85
CA MET A 1 46.17 -47.77 -39.98
C MET A 1 45.70 -47.38 -38.58
N CYS A 2 45.33 -46.12 -38.45
CA CYS A 2 44.70 -45.35 -37.37
C CYS A 2 43.85 -46.05 -36.29
N ILE A 3 44.06 -45.68 -35.02
CA ILE A 3 43.16 -44.91 -34.10
C ILE A 3 42.11 -45.81 -33.41
N GLY A 4 41.83 -45.73 -32.10
CA GLY A 4 42.22 -44.81 -31.04
C GLY A 4 41.63 -45.26 -29.69
N ALA A 5 42.19 -44.70 -28.62
CA ALA A 5 41.88 -44.99 -27.22
C ALA A 5 40.57 -44.34 -26.76
N PHE A 6 39.89 -44.98 -25.80
CA PHE A 6 38.97 -44.31 -24.87
C PHE A 6 39.28 -44.82 -23.45
N LEU A 7 39.90 -43.95 -22.65
CA LEU A 7 40.07 -44.11 -21.21
C LEU A 7 38.77 -43.66 -20.51
N CYS A 8 38.16 -44.54 -19.73
CA CYS A 8 37.19 -44.17 -18.71
C CYS A 8 37.94 -43.65 -17.48
N ALA A 9 37.77 -42.37 -17.14
CA ALA A 9 38.16 -41.81 -15.86
C ALA A 9 36.90 -41.31 -15.15
N GLY A 10 36.64 -41.86 -13.96
CA GLY A 10 35.52 -41.50 -13.10
C GLY A 10 35.62 -40.06 -12.61
N LEU A 11 34.48 -39.38 -12.62
CA LEU A 11 34.33 -38.05 -12.04
C LEU A 11 34.11 -38.18 -10.54
N CYS A 12 35.04 -37.58 -9.78
CA CYS A 12 34.92 -37.28 -8.36
C CYS A 12 33.65 -36.47 -8.09
N GLY A 13 32.88 -36.93 -7.09
CA GLY A 13 31.87 -36.13 -6.42
C GLY A 13 32.54 -35.02 -5.60
N CYS A 14 32.09 -33.79 -5.82
CA CYS A 14 32.33 -32.66 -4.94
C CYS A 14 30.97 -32.24 -4.38
N ASP A 15 30.70 -32.62 -3.14
CA ASP A 15 29.63 -32.04 -2.33
C ASP A 15 29.94 -30.56 -2.10
N LYS A 16 29.23 -29.69 -2.81
CA LYS A 16 29.18 -28.26 -2.49
C LYS A 16 27.91 -27.99 -1.70
N GLN A 17 28.10 -27.79 -0.40
CA GLN A 17 27.18 -27.09 0.48
C GLN A 17 26.83 -25.73 -0.14
N ASN A 18 25.62 -25.61 -0.69
CA ASN A 18 24.99 -24.30 -0.87
C ASN A 18 24.14 -24.04 0.36
N ALA A 19 24.77 -23.46 1.38
CA ALA A 19 24.06 -22.67 2.37
C ALA A 19 23.56 -21.41 1.67
N ALA A 20 22.41 -21.51 1.00
CA ALA A 20 21.61 -20.35 0.68
C ALA A 20 21.10 -19.81 2.02
N ALA A 21 21.71 -18.72 2.47
CA ALA A 21 21.14 -17.89 3.52
C ALA A 21 19.75 -17.46 3.05
N GLN A 22 18.72 -18.11 3.61
CA GLN A 22 17.36 -17.58 3.60
C GLN A 22 17.43 -16.27 4.37
N ALA A 23 17.42 -15.14 3.65
CA ALA A 23 17.03 -13.89 4.24
C ALA A 23 15.58 -14.08 4.71
N ALA A 24 15.40 -14.20 6.01
CA ALA A 24 14.08 -14.26 6.63
C ALA A 24 13.30 -13.02 6.19
N VAL A 25 12.14 -13.23 5.58
CA VAL A 25 11.10 -12.20 5.50
C VAL A 25 10.67 -11.95 6.95
N PRO A 26 10.76 -10.72 7.49
CA PRO A 26 10.27 -10.47 8.83
C PRO A 26 8.74 -10.56 8.84
N GLY A 27 8.22 -11.31 9.81
CA GLY A 27 6.92 -11.07 10.43
C GLY A 27 5.68 -11.40 9.59
N ALA A 28 5.15 -12.61 9.78
CA ALA A 28 3.70 -12.72 9.80
C ALA A 28 3.18 -11.76 10.88
N VAL A 29 2.43 -10.75 10.48
CA VAL A 29 1.82 -9.83 11.44
C VAL A 29 0.80 -10.65 12.21
N ALA A 30 1.01 -10.76 13.52
CA ALA A 30 0.16 -11.59 14.37
C ALA A 30 -1.31 -11.18 14.18
N ALA A 31 -2.19 -12.17 14.02
CA ALA A 31 -3.62 -11.94 14.14
C ALA A 31 -3.88 -11.36 15.54
N ASP A 32 -4.54 -10.20 15.61
CA ASP A 32 -4.86 -9.54 16.87
C ASP A 32 -5.75 -10.47 17.71
N GLU A 33 -5.20 -11.00 18.81
CA GLU A 33 -6.04 -11.49 19.90
C GLU A 33 -6.64 -10.27 20.62
N PRO A 34 -7.92 -10.29 21.03
CA PRO A 34 -8.54 -9.18 21.73
C PRO A 34 -7.96 -9.07 23.15
N GLY A 35 -6.89 -8.31 23.30
CA GLY A 35 -6.21 -8.07 24.57
C GLY A 35 -5.32 -6.83 24.51
N GLN A 36 -5.84 -5.72 25.05
CA GLN A 36 -5.16 -4.46 25.39
C GLN A 36 -3.84 -4.19 24.64
N GLU A 37 -3.94 -3.65 23.43
CA GLU A 37 -2.81 -3.03 22.75
C GLU A 37 -2.36 -1.81 23.59
N GLU A 38 -1.09 -1.77 24.00
CA GLU A 38 -0.52 -0.56 24.59
C GLU A 38 -0.57 0.56 23.55
N PRO A 39 -0.89 1.82 23.95
CA PRO A 39 -0.97 2.92 23.01
C PRO A 39 0.37 3.07 22.27
N LEU A 40 0.28 3.18 20.95
CA LEU A 40 1.43 3.24 20.06
C LEU A 40 2.30 4.46 20.45
N GLN A 41 3.56 4.21 20.81
CA GLN A 41 4.51 5.28 21.15
C GLN A 41 5.02 5.90 19.83
N TRP A 42 4.39 7.00 19.43
CA TRP A 42 4.73 7.77 18.23
C TRP A 42 5.09 9.22 18.59
N HIS A 43 5.99 9.81 17.79
CA HIS A 43 6.33 11.22 17.90
C HIS A 43 6.24 11.94 16.53
N PRO A 44 5.94 13.26 16.47
CA PRO A 44 5.83 14.01 15.22
C PRO A 44 7.04 13.91 14.29
N GLU A 45 8.24 13.74 14.84
CA GLU A 45 9.46 13.51 14.08
C GLU A 45 9.49 12.20 13.30
N ASP A 46 8.66 11.20 13.66
CA ASP A 46 8.55 9.95 12.90
C ASP A 46 7.78 10.14 11.60
N GLY A 47 6.95 11.18 11.54
CA GLY A 47 6.10 11.51 10.40
C GLY A 47 4.70 10.90 10.44
N TYR A 48 3.84 11.43 9.58
CA TYR A 48 2.40 11.20 9.54
C TYR A 48 1.98 10.25 8.42
N ILE A 49 0.86 9.55 8.61
CA ILE A 49 0.22 8.75 7.57
C ILE A 49 -1.00 9.50 7.07
N CYS A 50 -0.98 9.91 5.80
CA CYS A 50 -2.09 10.61 5.16
C CYS A 50 -3.05 9.57 4.56
N ILE A 51 -4.33 9.65 4.91
CA ILE A 51 -5.37 8.74 4.40
C ILE A 51 -6.39 9.56 3.62
N VAL A 52 -6.51 9.32 2.32
CA VAL A 52 -7.48 10.00 1.46
C VAL A 52 -8.70 9.12 1.28
N PHE A 53 -9.86 9.63 1.72
CA PHE A 53 -11.17 9.03 1.49
C PHE A 53 -11.80 9.69 0.27
N GLY A 54 -11.94 8.96 -0.83
CA GLY A 54 -12.61 9.43 -2.05
C GLY A 54 -14.08 9.00 -2.14
N TYR A 55 -14.76 9.39 -3.22
CA TYR A 55 -16.23 9.36 -3.32
C TYR A 55 -16.88 8.00 -3.04
N GLY A 56 -16.18 6.90 -3.34
CA GLY A 56 -16.68 5.54 -3.19
C GLY A 56 -16.84 5.10 -1.74
N PHE A 57 -16.26 5.87 -0.82
CA PHE A 57 -16.26 5.61 0.62
C PHE A 57 -16.79 6.82 1.41
N ASN A 58 -17.53 7.72 0.74
CA ASN A 58 -18.14 8.89 1.36
C ASN A 58 -19.48 8.58 2.06
N ASN A 59 -19.82 7.31 2.31
CA ASN A 59 -20.91 6.98 3.21
C ASN A 59 -20.57 7.58 4.59
N PRO A 60 -21.41 8.46 5.16
CA PRO A 60 -21.19 9.05 6.48
C PRO A 60 -20.88 8.02 7.56
N GLU A 61 -21.63 6.93 7.57
CA GLU A 61 -21.49 5.89 8.58
C GLU A 61 -20.12 5.19 8.48
N PHE A 62 -19.68 4.88 7.26
CA PHE A 62 -18.39 4.22 7.04
C PHE A 62 -17.21 5.09 7.49
N HIS A 63 -17.14 6.36 7.04
CA HIS A 63 -15.97 7.17 7.35
C HIS A 63 -15.93 7.59 8.82
N GLU A 64 -17.08 7.86 9.45
CA GLU A 64 -17.15 8.14 10.88
C GLU A 64 -16.63 6.96 11.71
N ASP A 65 -17.08 5.74 11.39
CA ASP A 65 -16.63 4.53 12.09
C ASP A 65 -15.14 4.22 11.84
N ALA A 66 -14.68 4.35 10.60
CA ALA A 66 -13.28 4.12 10.24
C ALA A 66 -12.34 5.15 10.90
N ILE A 67 -12.68 6.43 10.85
CA ILE A 67 -11.90 7.51 11.49
C ILE A 67 -11.88 7.33 13.00
N LYS A 68 -13.02 6.98 13.61
CA LYS A 68 -13.08 6.72 15.05
C LYS A 68 -12.15 5.59 15.46
N LYS A 69 -12.14 4.47 14.73
CA LYS A 69 -11.24 3.33 15.03
C LYS A 69 -9.77 3.69 14.81
N LEU A 70 -9.48 4.47 13.78
CA LEU A 70 -8.13 5.02 13.56
C LEU A 70 -7.70 5.94 14.70
N GLN A 71 -8.58 6.83 15.16
CA GLN A 71 -8.33 7.71 16.30
C GLN A 71 -8.09 6.93 17.58
N GLU A 72 -8.91 5.91 17.86
CA GLU A 72 -8.77 5.06 19.05
C GLU A 72 -7.44 4.28 19.06
N LYS A 73 -6.97 3.81 17.91
CA LYS A 73 -5.77 2.96 17.81
C LYS A 73 -4.47 3.73 17.59
N TYR A 74 -4.52 4.83 16.83
CA TYR A 74 -3.34 5.53 16.33
C TYR A 74 -3.33 7.04 16.64
N GLY A 75 -4.51 7.62 16.94
CA GLY A 75 -4.68 9.05 17.14
C GLY A 75 -4.68 9.87 15.83
N LEU A 76 -5.47 10.93 15.81
CA LEU A 76 -5.50 11.90 14.71
C LEU A 76 -4.48 13.02 14.95
N GLU A 77 -3.97 13.63 13.89
CA GLU A 77 -3.00 14.73 13.98
C GLU A 77 -3.49 15.89 14.85
N GLU A 78 -4.78 16.25 14.75
CA GLU A 78 -5.40 17.29 15.58
C GLU A 78 -5.38 16.98 17.09
N ASP A 79 -5.30 15.70 17.45
CA ASP A 79 -5.21 15.19 18.81
C ASP A 79 -3.77 14.77 19.21
N GLY A 80 -2.78 15.09 18.37
CA GLY A 80 -1.37 14.73 18.58
C GLY A 80 -1.01 13.29 18.20
N GLY A 81 -1.80 12.65 17.35
CA GLY A 81 -1.54 11.33 16.78
C GLY A 81 -0.93 11.36 15.37
N ILE A 82 -0.79 10.17 14.80
CA ILE A 82 -0.07 9.89 13.53
C ILE A 82 -0.92 10.07 12.26
N ILE A 83 -2.26 10.03 12.36
CA ILE A 83 -3.15 9.94 11.19
C ILE A 83 -3.63 11.32 10.76
N ILE A 84 -3.50 11.61 9.46
CA ILE A 84 -4.13 12.77 8.81
C ILE A 84 -5.24 12.24 7.88
N PRO A 85 -6.50 12.23 8.32
CA PRO A 85 -7.63 11.85 7.47
C PRO A 85 -8.01 13.02 6.54
N LEU A 86 -8.12 12.74 5.24
CA LEU A 86 -8.46 13.69 4.20
C LEU A 86 -9.70 13.22 3.44
N ILE A 87 -10.86 13.78 3.77
CA ILE A 87 -12.13 13.44 3.13
C ILE A 87 -12.29 14.31 1.88
N TYR A 88 -12.30 13.69 0.70
CA TYR A 88 -12.53 14.41 -0.55
C TYR A 88 -14.05 14.53 -0.83
N PRO A 89 -14.56 15.72 -1.22
CA PRO A 89 -13.82 16.93 -1.59
C PRO A 89 -13.48 17.88 -0.44
N ASP A 90 -14.07 17.68 0.73
CA ASP A 90 -14.18 18.70 1.78
C ASP A 90 -12.82 19.12 2.35
N SER A 91 -11.97 18.18 2.76
CA SER A 91 -10.62 18.44 3.28
C SER A 91 -9.67 19.03 2.24
N LEU A 92 -9.97 18.89 0.94
CA LEU A 92 -9.09 19.29 -0.16
C LEU A 92 -9.64 20.48 -0.97
N ASN A 93 -10.63 21.22 -0.44
CA ASN A 93 -11.27 22.36 -1.13
C ASN A 93 -11.74 22.01 -2.56
N GLY A 94 -12.22 20.78 -2.75
CA GLY A 94 -12.67 20.27 -4.06
C GLY A 94 -11.58 19.91 -5.06
N ARG A 95 -10.29 20.04 -4.72
CA ARG A 95 -9.18 19.79 -5.65
C ARG A 95 -8.23 18.74 -5.11
N ILE A 96 -8.23 17.56 -5.72
CA ILE A 96 -7.33 16.47 -5.34
C ILE A 96 -5.85 16.86 -5.39
N SER A 97 -5.47 17.84 -6.24
CA SER A 97 -4.11 18.37 -6.30
C SER A 97 -3.61 18.96 -4.99
N ASN A 98 -4.50 19.41 -4.11
CA ASN A 98 -4.15 20.02 -2.83
C ASN A 98 -3.59 18.98 -1.83
N ILE A 99 -3.73 17.67 -2.10
CA ILE A 99 -3.04 16.64 -1.33
C ILE A 99 -1.50 16.84 -1.38
N TYR A 100 -0.97 17.40 -2.48
CA TYR A 100 0.46 17.69 -2.61
C TYR A 100 0.92 18.62 -1.48
N ASP A 101 0.23 19.75 -1.32
CA ASP A 101 0.60 20.77 -0.35
C ASP A 101 0.55 20.19 1.07
N ILE A 102 -0.53 19.49 1.42
CA ILE A 102 -0.67 18.80 2.73
C ILE A 102 0.47 17.80 2.94
N ILE A 103 0.73 16.93 1.97
CA ILE A 103 1.79 15.92 2.08
C ILE A 103 3.17 16.54 2.26
N THR A 104 3.42 17.70 1.64
CA THR A 104 4.70 18.41 1.73
C THR A 104 4.85 19.28 2.98
N GLU A 105 3.74 19.82 3.49
CA GLU A 105 3.71 20.61 4.73
C GLU A 105 3.88 19.70 5.95
N HIS A 106 3.33 18.49 5.89
CA HIS A 106 3.51 17.49 6.92
C HIS A 106 4.70 16.59 6.59
N LYS A 107 5.48 16.17 7.61
CA LYS A 107 6.49 15.13 7.43
C LYS A 107 5.80 13.79 7.15
N THR A 108 5.37 13.53 5.92
CA THR A 108 4.62 12.31 5.57
C THR A 108 5.55 11.11 5.51
N LYS A 109 5.12 9.99 6.13
CA LYS A 109 5.79 8.69 6.10
C LYS A 109 4.99 7.59 5.39
N GLY A 110 3.80 7.92 4.89
CA GLY A 110 3.02 7.02 4.05
C GLY A 110 1.70 7.65 3.61
N VAL A 111 1.19 7.16 2.49
CA VAL A 111 -0.09 7.60 1.92
C VAL A 111 -0.96 6.39 1.65
N ILE A 112 -2.21 6.46 2.08
CA ILE A 112 -3.24 5.48 1.75
C ILE A 112 -4.33 6.20 0.97
N LEU A 113 -4.65 5.69 -0.21
CA LEU A 113 -5.75 6.17 -1.04
C LEU A 113 -6.87 5.15 -0.97
N LEU A 114 -8.03 5.56 -0.48
CA LEU A 114 -9.22 4.72 -0.43
C LEU A 114 -10.27 5.30 -1.39
N GLY A 115 -10.52 4.63 -2.50
CA GLY A 115 -11.40 5.17 -3.54
C GLY A 115 -10.83 6.40 -4.23
N ALA A 116 -9.53 6.37 -4.60
CA ALA A 116 -8.80 7.51 -5.16
C ALA A 116 -9.65 8.33 -6.16
N PRO A 117 -9.86 9.64 -5.93
CA PRO A 117 -10.61 10.51 -6.85
C PRO A 117 -9.97 10.63 -8.23
N GLU A 118 -10.73 11.13 -9.20
CA GLU A 118 -10.25 11.41 -10.56
C GLU A 118 -8.98 12.28 -10.54
N ASN A 119 -8.04 12.02 -11.46
CA ASN A 119 -6.78 12.74 -11.60
C ASN A 119 -5.77 12.61 -10.43
N THR A 120 -6.02 11.73 -9.45
CA THR A 120 -5.06 11.47 -8.35
C THR A 120 -3.66 11.10 -8.87
N HIS A 121 -3.55 10.29 -9.92
CA HIS A 121 -2.27 9.89 -10.54
C HIS A 121 -1.36 11.08 -10.88
N ARG A 122 -1.93 12.20 -11.36
CA ARG A 122 -1.16 13.39 -11.75
C ARG A 122 -0.47 14.02 -10.57
N THR A 123 -1.14 14.02 -9.42
CA THR A 123 -0.57 14.53 -8.19
C THR A 123 0.50 13.60 -7.65
N LEU A 124 0.27 12.28 -7.69
CA LEU A 124 1.27 11.30 -7.26
C LEU A 124 2.52 11.33 -8.14
N THR A 125 2.39 11.50 -9.46
CA THR A 125 3.54 11.66 -10.36
C THR A 125 4.37 12.87 -9.99
N LYS A 126 3.75 13.99 -9.62
CA LYS A 126 4.47 15.18 -9.13
C LYS A 126 5.20 14.91 -7.82
N LEU A 127 4.55 14.23 -6.86
CA LEU A 127 5.18 13.82 -5.60
C LEU A 127 6.41 12.93 -5.85
N ARG A 128 6.27 11.91 -6.70
CA ARG A 128 7.37 10.99 -7.03
C ARG A 128 8.51 11.67 -7.78
N ALA A 129 8.20 12.64 -8.65
CA ALA A 129 9.22 13.42 -9.32
C ALA A 129 10.06 14.24 -8.33
N ALA A 130 9.42 14.81 -7.30
CA ALA A 130 10.12 15.57 -6.26
C ALA A 130 11.13 14.71 -5.46
N TRP A 131 10.88 13.41 -5.28
CA TRP A 131 11.84 12.48 -4.66
C TRP A 131 13.10 12.23 -5.50
N GLN A 132 13.00 12.40 -6.82
CA GLN A 132 14.08 12.12 -7.76
C GLN A 132 14.91 13.36 -8.05
N GLU A 133 14.42 14.55 -7.70
CA GLU A 133 15.21 15.76 -7.84
C GLU A 133 16.37 15.72 -6.84
N PRO A 134 17.64 15.78 -7.31
CA PRO A 134 18.76 15.88 -6.41
C PRO A 134 18.58 17.16 -5.61
N ALA A 135 18.70 17.07 -4.28
CA ALA A 135 18.82 18.23 -3.40
C ALA A 135 19.78 19.20 -4.08
N ALA A 136 19.29 20.37 -4.51
CA ALA A 136 20.13 21.30 -5.24
C ALA A 136 21.37 21.56 -4.40
N ALA A 137 22.52 21.03 -4.86
CA ALA A 137 23.79 21.22 -4.18
C ALA A 137 24.04 22.73 -4.16
N GLU A 138 24.05 23.31 -2.96
CA GLU A 138 24.33 24.72 -2.75
C GLU A 138 25.61 25.11 -3.47
N ALA A 139 25.49 26.01 -4.44
CA ALA A 139 26.63 26.62 -5.10
C ALA A 139 27.15 27.88 -4.38
N ASP A 140 26.49 28.31 -3.30
CA ASP A 140 26.92 29.43 -2.46
C ASP A 140 26.65 29.04 -1.02
N GLY A 141 27.71 28.95 -0.20
CA GLY A 141 27.70 28.43 1.18
C GLY A 141 26.95 29.30 2.19
N THR A 142 25.69 29.58 1.92
CA THR A 142 24.72 30.13 2.86
C THR A 142 23.94 28.96 3.44
N GLU A 143 24.15 28.68 4.73
CA GLU A 143 23.40 27.71 5.53
C GLU A 143 21.92 28.14 5.69
N GLU A 144 21.18 28.32 4.60
CA GLU A 144 19.73 28.32 4.62
C GLU A 144 19.28 26.88 4.52
N SER A 145 18.97 26.30 5.69
CA SER A 145 18.38 24.98 5.89
C SER A 145 17.61 24.52 4.66
N GLN A 146 18.20 23.61 3.88
CA GLN A 146 17.51 22.97 2.76
C GLN A 146 16.15 22.47 3.25
N PRO A 147 15.07 22.64 2.47
CA PRO A 147 13.85 21.92 2.78
C PRO A 147 14.22 20.43 2.83
N ASP A 148 14.01 19.79 3.97
CA ASP A 148 14.31 18.37 4.18
C ASP A 148 13.77 17.60 2.97
N VAL A 149 14.66 17.07 2.12
CA VAL A 149 14.22 16.29 0.96
C VAL A 149 13.41 15.14 1.51
N GLN A 150 12.11 15.19 1.26
CA GLN A 150 11.18 14.23 1.80
C GLN A 150 11.57 12.85 1.28
N GLN A 151 11.95 11.97 2.20
CA GLN A 151 12.33 10.60 1.86
C GLN A 151 11.14 9.92 1.16
N PRO A 152 11.38 9.06 0.15
CA PRO A 152 10.33 8.23 -0.40
C PRO A 152 9.62 7.44 0.70
N TYR A 153 8.30 7.30 0.56
CA TYR A 153 7.44 6.56 1.49
C TYR A 153 6.42 5.71 0.73
N PRO A 154 5.84 4.68 1.36
CA PRO A 154 4.85 3.82 0.73
C PRO A 154 3.57 4.58 0.38
N ILE A 155 3.03 4.30 -0.81
CA ILE A 155 1.74 4.80 -1.30
C ILE A 155 0.87 3.59 -1.69
N PHE A 156 -0.19 3.34 -0.93
CA PHE A 156 -1.11 2.22 -1.17
C PHE A 156 -2.42 2.72 -1.76
N SER A 157 -2.93 2.05 -2.80
CA SER A 157 -4.21 2.38 -3.42
C SER A 157 -5.20 1.25 -3.25
N PHE A 158 -6.25 1.50 -2.46
CA PHE A 158 -7.35 0.58 -2.21
C PHE A 158 -8.58 1.03 -2.99
N MET A 159 -9.16 0.10 -3.74
CA MET A 159 -10.43 0.23 -4.44
C MET A 159 -10.50 1.51 -5.28
N PRO A 160 -9.51 1.79 -6.15
CA PRO A 160 -9.50 3.00 -6.95
C PRO A 160 -10.76 3.12 -7.80
N GLN A 161 -11.32 4.33 -7.89
CA GLN A 161 -12.53 4.55 -8.69
C GLN A 161 -12.21 4.79 -10.16
N ASP A 162 -11.05 5.38 -10.43
CA ASP A 162 -10.64 5.76 -11.77
C ASP A 162 -9.12 5.64 -11.95
N ASP A 163 -8.74 5.53 -13.22
CA ASP A 163 -7.36 5.51 -13.71
C ASP A 163 -6.45 4.51 -12.99
N ILE A 164 -6.88 3.25 -12.97
CA ILE A 164 -6.13 2.13 -12.39
C ILE A 164 -4.69 2.10 -12.91
N LEU A 165 -4.47 2.28 -14.21
CA LEU A 165 -3.12 2.29 -14.80
C LEU A 165 -2.25 3.44 -14.28
N GLY A 166 -2.84 4.62 -14.09
CA GLY A 166 -2.18 5.73 -13.42
C GLY A 166 -1.83 5.42 -11.97
N GLN A 167 -2.69 4.67 -11.25
CA GLN A 167 -2.39 4.22 -9.88
C GLN A 167 -1.29 3.16 -9.87
N GLU A 168 -1.33 2.15 -10.73
CA GLU A 168 -0.29 1.12 -10.87
C GLU A 168 1.10 1.75 -11.09
N SER A 169 1.16 2.84 -11.84
CA SER A 169 2.41 3.56 -12.13
C SER A 169 2.96 4.38 -10.95
N ASN A 170 2.10 4.79 -10.02
CA ASN A 170 2.43 5.77 -8.99
C ASN A 170 2.23 5.28 -7.54
N CYS A 171 1.67 4.09 -7.37
CA CYS A 171 1.47 3.45 -6.09
C CYS A 171 2.37 2.22 -5.99
N ASP A 172 2.69 1.84 -4.77
CA ASP A 172 3.45 0.64 -4.44
C ASP A 172 2.65 -0.60 -4.79
N PHE A 173 1.35 -0.58 -4.50
CA PHE A 173 0.38 -1.52 -5.05
C PHE A 173 -1.02 -0.90 -5.20
N VAL A 174 -1.83 -1.56 -6.02
CA VAL A 174 -3.26 -1.32 -6.20
C VAL A 174 -4.01 -2.57 -5.74
N LEU A 175 -5.11 -2.40 -5.02
CA LEU A 175 -5.96 -3.49 -4.55
C LEU A 175 -7.42 -3.24 -4.96
N GLU A 176 -8.02 -4.17 -5.69
CA GLU A 176 -9.45 -4.15 -6.05
C GLU A 176 -10.18 -5.39 -5.51
N TYR A 177 -11.51 -5.37 -5.52
CA TYR A 177 -12.32 -6.57 -5.39
C TYR A 177 -12.50 -7.24 -6.75
N GLU A 178 -12.57 -8.57 -6.76
CA GLU A 178 -12.93 -9.31 -7.97
C GLU A 178 -14.35 -8.94 -8.39
N ARG A 179 -14.51 -8.39 -9.60
CA ARG A 179 -15.84 -8.05 -10.14
C ARG A 179 -16.46 -9.30 -10.75
N SER A 180 -17.56 -9.78 -10.17
CA SER A 180 -18.41 -10.77 -10.84
C SER A 180 -19.61 -10.08 -11.51
N SER A 181 -19.91 -10.46 -12.75
CA SER A 181 -20.99 -9.87 -13.57
C SER A 181 -22.41 -10.19 -13.08
N SER A 182 -22.56 -10.83 -11.92
CA SER A 182 -23.82 -11.32 -11.36
C SER A 182 -24.42 -10.41 -10.29
N ILE A 183 -23.68 -9.39 -9.84
CA ILE A 183 -23.90 -8.70 -8.57
C ILE A 183 -24.15 -7.20 -8.79
N GLU A 184 -25.00 -6.85 -9.76
CA GLU A 184 -25.57 -5.50 -9.84
C GLU A 184 -26.93 -5.42 -9.12
N GLU A 185 -27.44 -6.51 -8.51
CA GLU A 185 -28.82 -6.58 -7.98
C GLU A 185 -28.95 -6.86 -6.46
N GLU A 186 -27.91 -7.28 -5.73
CA GLU A 186 -27.98 -7.61 -4.28
C GLU A 186 -27.26 -6.59 -3.35
N LEU A 187 -27.37 -5.31 -3.69
CA LEU A 187 -26.48 -4.22 -3.24
C LEU A 187 -26.44 -3.84 -1.74
N ASN A 188 -27.34 -4.28 -0.86
CA ASN A 188 -27.41 -3.67 0.49
C ASN A 188 -26.66 -4.42 1.59
N GLN A 189 -26.70 -5.76 1.64
CA GLN A 189 -25.97 -6.52 2.67
C GLN A 189 -24.49 -6.70 2.29
N GLU A 190 -24.21 -6.84 0.99
CA GLU A 190 -22.85 -7.00 0.49
C GLU A 190 -22.03 -5.72 0.66
N THR A 191 -22.63 -4.53 0.48
CA THR A 191 -21.97 -3.24 0.72
C THR A 191 -21.50 -3.09 2.17
N GLU A 192 -22.31 -3.47 3.17
CA GLU A 192 -21.90 -3.39 4.59
C GLU A 192 -20.73 -4.34 4.93
N LEU A 193 -20.69 -5.52 4.31
CA LEU A 193 -19.59 -6.49 4.47
C LEU A 193 -18.31 -6.01 3.78
N LEU A 194 -18.44 -5.41 2.59
CA LEU A 194 -17.32 -4.79 1.88
C LEU A 194 -16.74 -3.62 2.70
N ASP A 195 -17.60 -2.79 3.29
CA ASP A 195 -17.22 -1.69 4.16
C ASP A 195 -16.43 -2.18 5.39
N LYS A 196 -16.93 -3.19 6.13
CA LYS A 196 -16.19 -3.76 7.27
C LYS A 196 -14.85 -4.38 6.86
N THR A 197 -14.80 -5.03 5.71
CA THR A 197 -13.57 -5.62 5.18
C THR A 197 -12.53 -4.55 4.88
N VAL A 198 -12.93 -3.50 4.15
CA VAL A 198 -12.06 -2.36 3.82
C VAL A 198 -11.56 -1.68 5.09
N GLU A 199 -12.41 -1.49 6.08
CA GLU A 199 -12.00 -0.88 7.35
C GLU A 199 -10.88 -1.67 8.04
N GLN A 200 -11.01 -3.00 8.11
CA GLN A 200 -9.95 -3.83 8.70
C GLN A 200 -8.66 -3.79 7.88
N ILE A 201 -8.77 -3.79 6.55
CA ILE A 201 -7.62 -3.63 5.64
C ILE A 201 -6.94 -2.29 5.91
N LEU A 202 -7.71 -1.21 6.09
CA LEU A 202 -7.19 0.12 6.38
C LEU A 202 -6.42 0.16 7.71
N ILE A 203 -6.97 -0.42 8.78
CA ILE A 203 -6.29 -0.51 10.08
C ILE A 203 -4.97 -1.28 9.97
N ARG A 204 -4.96 -2.40 9.24
CA ARG A 204 -3.74 -3.21 9.03
C ARG A 204 -2.73 -2.49 8.14
N ALA A 205 -3.17 -1.75 7.13
CA ALA A 205 -2.32 -0.95 6.26
C ALA A 205 -1.59 0.15 7.04
N VAL A 206 -2.28 0.83 7.96
CA VAL A 206 -1.68 1.84 8.85
C VAL A 206 -0.60 1.21 9.72
N ARG A 207 -0.88 0.09 10.40
CA ARG A 207 0.12 -0.66 11.18
C ARG A 207 1.31 -1.03 10.31
N TYR A 208 1.03 -1.54 9.10
CA TYR A 208 2.05 -1.99 8.19
C TYR A 208 3.01 -0.85 7.78
N ILE A 209 2.48 0.33 7.43
CA ILE A 209 3.29 1.52 7.10
C ILE A 209 4.09 2.00 8.33
N ASP A 210 3.50 1.95 9.52
CA ASP A 210 4.20 2.35 10.75
C ASP A 210 5.43 1.46 11.02
N GLU A 211 5.30 0.16 10.78
CA GLU A 211 6.37 -0.83 10.89
C GLU A 211 7.34 -0.81 9.68
N HIS A 212 6.87 -0.43 8.50
CA HIS A 212 7.60 -0.47 7.22
C HIS A 212 7.49 0.87 6.49
N LYS A 213 8.39 1.80 6.83
CA LYS A 213 8.36 3.20 6.37
C LYS A 213 8.87 3.39 4.93
N ASP A 214 9.47 2.37 4.32
CA ASP A 214 10.06 2.45 2.98
C ASP A 214 9.06 2.01 1.90
N PRO A 215 9.14 2.57 0.67
CA PRO A 215 8.37 2.08 -0.47
C PRO A 215 8.60 0.58 -0.72
N LEU A 216 7.54 -0.14 -1.06
CA LEU A 216 7.57 -1.55 -1.40
C LEU A 216 8.05 -1.73 -2.85
N PRO A 217 9.10 -2.53 -3.08
CA PRO A 217 9.58 -2.80 -4.43
C PRO A 217 8.56 -3.65 -5.21
N PRO A 218 8.42 -3.42 -6.54
CA PRO A 218 7.57 -4.22 -7.40
C PRO A 218 8.24 -5.55 -7.77
N ASP A 219 8.51 -6.38 -6.77
CA ASP A 219 9.20 -7.67 -6.91
C ASP A 219 8.32 -8.86 -6.50
N ASP A 220 8.91 -10.06 -6.45
CA ASP A 220 8.20 -11.30 -6.13
C ASP A 220 7.73 -11.36 -4.66
N LYS A 221 8.24 -10.50 -3.78
CA LYS A 221 7.84 -10.44 -2.37
C LYS A 221 6.63 -9.54 -2.15
N LEU A 222 6.30 -8.66 -3.10
CA LEU A 222 5.16 -7.75 -3.00
C LEU A 222 3.86 -8.47 -2.65
N HIS A 223 3.62 -9.66 -3.22
CA HIS A 223 2.43 -10.46 -2.89
C HIS A 223 2.33 -10.77 -1.39
N ALA A 224 3.43 -11.14 -0.73
CA ALA A 224 3.43 -11.45 0.71
C ALA A 224 3.16 -10.20 1.56
N HIS A 225 3.68 -9.04 1.14
CA HIS A 225 3.40 -7.76 1.80
C HIS A 225 1.92 -7.41 1.69
N VAL A 226 1.33 -7.51 0.50
CA VAL A 226 -0.11 -7.23 0.30
C VAL A 226 -0.96 -8.26 1.03
N GLN A 227 -0.59 -9.55 1.01
CA GLN A 227 -1.30 -10.63 1.74
C GLN A 227 -1.35 -10.33 3.25
N THR A 228 -0.27 -9.79 3.81
CA THR A 228 -0.20 -9.40 5.21
C THR A 228 -1.16 -8.27 5.54
N ILE A 229 -1.31 -7.29 4.65
CA ILE A 229 -2.21 -6.15 4.80
C ILE A 229 -3.68 -6.59 4.71
N VAL A 230 -3.99 -7.49 3.77
CA VAL A 230 -5.37 -7.99 3.58
C VAL A 230 -5.77 -9.07 4.58
N GLY A 231 -4.82 -9.66 5.33
CA GLY A 231 -5.12 -10.69 6.32
C GLY A 231 -5.55 -12.01 5.69
N ASP A 232 -6.67 -12.57 6.13
CA ASP A 232 -7.15 -13.89 5.70
C ASP A 232 -7.82 -13.89 4.31
N HIS A 233 -8.03 -12.72 3.72
CA HIS A 233 -8.57 -12.60 2.37
C HIS A 233 -7.59 -13.12 1.33
N LYS A 234 -8.06 -13.98 0.44
CA LYS A 234 -7.23 -14.48 -0.67
C LYS A 234 -7.06 -13.38 -1.70
N ILE A 235 -5.83 -13.22 -2.17
CA ILE A 235 -5.50 -12.29 -3.25
C ILE A 235 -4.71 -12.96 -4.37
N HIS A 236 -4.95 -12.50 -5.59
CA HIS A 236 -4.15 -12.82 -6.76
C HIS A 236 -3.81 -11.55 -7.54
N ARG A 237 -2.81 -11.61 -8.42
CA ARG A 237 -2.46 -10.47 -9.28
C ARG A 237 -3.48 -10.35 -10.41
N TYR A 238 -3.96 -9.13 -10.64
CA TYR A 238 -4.86 -8.82 -11.75
C TYR A 238 -4.22 -9.26 -13.08
N THR A 239 -5.02 -9.89 -13.92
CA THR A 239 -4.63 -10.26 -15.28
C THR A 239 -5.61 -9.62 -16.25
N ASP A 240 -5.08 -8.76 -17.11
CA ASP A 240 -5.88 -8.09 -18.10
C ASP A 240 -6.48 -9.10 -19.08
N SER A 241 -7.81 -9.16 -19.14
CA SER A 241 -8.52 -10.19 -19.91
C SER A 241 -8.33 -10.08 -21.43
N GLU A 242 -8.01 -8.88 -21.94
CA GLU A 242 -7.80 -8.64 -23.37
C GLU A 242 -6.39 -9.04 -23.82
N SER A 243 -5.37 -8.62 -23.08
CA SER A 243 -3.96 -8.85 -23.42
C SER A 243 -3.37 -10.11 -22.79
N GLY A 244 -3.98 -10.64 -21.73
CA GLY A 244 -3.44 -11.73 -20.91
C GLY A 244 -2.22 -11.31 -20.06
N LEU A 245 -1.91 -10.01 -20.00
CA LEU A 245 -0.80 -9.50 -19.20
C LEU A 245 -1.19 -9.44 -17.73
N GLN A 246 -0.33 -10.00 -16.88
CA GLN A 246 -0.48 -9.89 -15.44
C GLN A 246 0.22 -8.63 -14.94
N ALA A 247 -0.49 -7.83 -14.16
CA ALA A 247 0.07 -6.63 -13.54
C ALA A 247 1.10 -7.00 -12.46
N ILE A 248 2.11 -6.15 -12.28
CA ILE A 248 3.19 -6.40 -11.31
C ILE A 248 2.73 -6.13 -9.88
N ASN A 249 1.97 -5.04 -9.70
CA ASN A 249 1.59 -4.50 -8.39
C ASN A 249 0.08 -4.28 -8.22
N HIS A 250 -0.75 -4.81 -9.12
CA HIS A 250 -2.20 -4.79 -8.96
C HIS A 250 -2.69 -6.14 -8.50
N PHE A 251 -3.35 -6.16 -7.35
CA PHE A 251 -3.92 -7.32 -6.69
C PHE A 251 -5.44 -7.21 -6.61
N VAL A 252 -6.08 -8.37 -6.62
CA VAL A 252 -7.53 -8.51 -6.54
C VAL A 252 -7.84 -9.42 -5.36
N ILE A 253 -8.75 -8.98 -4.48
CA ILE A 253 -9.34 -9.81 -3.43
C ILE A 253 -10.38 -10.73 -4.07
N GLU A 254 -10.19 -12.02 -3.88
CA GLU A 254 -11.20 -13.02 -4.26
C GLU A 254 -12.44 -12.84 -3.36
N GLN A 255 -13.60 -12.69 -3.97
CA GLN A 255 -14.85 -12.75 -3.22
C GLN A 255 -15.11 -14.20 -2.81
N THR A 256 -15.01 -14.50 -1.52
CA THR A 256 -15.50 -15.76 -0.98
C THR A 256 -17.01 -15.78 -1.15
N GLN A 257 -17.51 -16.56 -2.12
CA GLN A 257 -18.91 -16.98 -2.10
C GLN A 257 -19.09 -17.80 -0.82
N GLU A 258 -19.72 -17.24 0.21
CA GLU A 258 -20.28 -18.10 1.25
C GLU A 258 -21.31 -19.00 0.56
N PRO A 259 -21.23 -20.34 0.74
CA PRO A 259 -22.25 -21.21 0.18
C PRO A 259 -23.58 -20.81 0.82
N LEU A 260 -24.57 -20.49 -0.03
CA LEU A 260 -25.96 -20.29 0.38
C LEU A 260 -26.39 -21.50 1.23
N GLU A 261 -26.59 -21.29 2.54
CA GLU A 261 -27.17 -22.29 3.46
C GLU A 261 -28.69 -22.46 3.24
#